data_AF-A0A7C4HPM2-F1
#
_entry.id   AF-A0A7C4HPM2-F1
#
_cell.length_a   1.000
_cell.length_b   1.000
_cell.length_c   1.000
_cell.angle_alpha   90.00
_cell.angle_beta   90.00
_cell.angle_gamma   90.00
#
_symmetry.space_group_name_H-M   'P 1'
#
loop_
_entity.id
_entity.type
_entity.pdbx_description
1 polymer ?
#
loop_
_entity_poly.entity_id
_entity_poly.type
_entity_poly.pdbx_seq_one_letter_code
_entity_poly.pdbx_strand_id
1 'polypeptide(L)'
;MRLGWLLILGGLALPVVAAAQVGATTTGAADLRALEIREPGGALLSFASFSGATEVVLRGTGAASGASAKLKVEGRAGTLELELKGSDLRGLPPPSSLGRDFLTYVLWSVSPAGRASNLGELVLEDGRAADWKITVPAQTFWLLVTAEPHFAVSEPSGQAVLYSLAPPAGARNAPLALEAPLVYFTHFADYSAAPAPQRPRLPRELLQAQKAIELAAAARGSAGEVPEAERIAGLLAQAERFRSEAEQAFRAGQDARRVAQLARTATELAEAARALAVGATGAARLRRLEQQLAEARAETERLRTALAAAERQSAELARQLPPLQERAEAAEQRLAELARQLESLEAAFQRDVRDLHRQLESTTAERDRICGALRHQLEALGTWDTQQGVLALTLPSDALFASGSYELTPAARELLARLAALAPVFFPGDGTRYIGHTDRVGEADYNQWLSEQRALSVYRFFLEWRRNAEADPAARQTLEQQIARVQQILDVPYFRALRERAQRERALAELGVVEGRGEREVLEDTGGPSAANRRVVLLFPRGDAVPLCAPPSAP
;
A
#
# COMPACT_ATOMS: atom_id res chain seq x y z
N MET A 1 8.58 -16.32 -25.67
CA MET A 1 9.19 -16.31 -24.32
C MET A 1 8.14 -15.86 -23.31
N ARG A 2 8.03 -16.62 -22.21
CA ARG A 2 7.50 -16.26 -20.88
C ARG A 2 6.02 -15.89 -20.79
N LEU A 3 5.18 -16.84 -20.35
CA LEU A 3 4.84 -17.17 -18.95
C LEU A 3 3.72 -16.27 -18.42
N GLY A 4 2.52 -16.82 -18.39
CA GLY A 4 1.48 -16.42 -17.46
C GLY A 4 0.88 -17.68 -16.87
N TRP A 5 0.91 -17.81 -15.54
CA TRP A 5 -0.08 -18.55 -14.77
C TRP A 5 -0.23 -17.87 -13.40
N LEU A 6 -1.49 -17.60 -13.07
CA LEU A 6 -1.98 -16.96 -11.87
C LEU A 6 -1.63 -17.75 -10.60
N LEU A 7 -1.32 -17.03 -9.51
CA LEU A 7 -1.42 -17.55 -8.15
C LEU A 7 -2.36 -16.68 -7.32
N ILE A 8 -3.35 -17.38 -6.79
CA ILE A 8 -4.37 -17.02 -5.79
C ILE A 8 -3.71 -16.52 -4.51
N LEU A 9 -4.28 -15.51 -3.85
CA LEU A 9 -4.20 -15.36 -2.39
C LEU A 9 -5.34 -14.46 -1.88
N GLY A 10 -6.40 -15.09 -1.36
CA GLY A 10 -7.38 -14.46 -0.49
C GLY A 10 -6.80 -14.28 0.91
N GLY A 11 -6.76 -13.05 1.39
CA GLY A 11 -6.37 -12.72 2.76
C GLY A 11 -7.56 -12.84 3.72
N LEU A 12 -7.67 -13.99 4.38
CA LEU A 12 -8.50 -14.19 5.57
C LEU A 12 -7.91 -13.41 6.74
N ALA A 13 -8.60 -12.36 7.19
CA ALA A 13 -8.34 -11.73 8.48
C ALA A 13 -8.90 -12.63 9.60
N LEU A 14 -8.04 -13.43 10.21
CA LEU A 14 -8.36 -14.17 11.44
C LEU A 14 -8.15 -13.24 12.65
N PRO A 15 -9.16 -13.08 13.54
CA PRO A 15 -8.93 -12.43 14.82
C PRO A 15 -8.14 -13.41 15.68
N VAL A 16 -6.90 -13.07 16.02
CA VAL A 16 -6.15 -13.76 17.07
C VAL A 16 -6.77 -13.36 18.40
N VAL A 17 -7.77 -14.12 18.84
CA VAL A 17 -8.20 -14.11 20.23
C VAL A 17 -7.11 -14.84 21.01
N ALA A 18 -6.13 -14.08 21.53
CA ALA A 18 -5.24 -14.57 22.55
C ALA A 18 -6.06 -14.79 23.81
N ALA A 19 -6.61 -16.00 23.96
CA ALA A 19 -7.14 -16.47 25.22
C ALA A 19 -5.96 -16.56 26.18
N ALA A 20 -5.75 -15.52 26.99
CA ALA A 20 -4.89 -15.60 28.16
C ALA A 20 -5.50 -16.64 29.10
N GLN A 21 -5.04 -17.88 28.98
CA GLN A 21 -5.28 -18.89 30.00
C GLN A 21 -4.55 -18.42 31.25
N VAL A 22 -5.26 -17.73 32.12
CA VAL A 22 -4.86 -17.52 33.51
C VAL A 22 -5.00 -18.87 34.21
N GLY A 23 -4.05 -19.78 33.93
CA GLY A 23 -3.83 -20.98 34.70
C GLY A 23 -3.21 -20.61 36.03
N ALA A 24 -4.02 -20.06 36.94
CA ALA A 24 -3.62 -19.90 38.33
C ALA A 24 -3.91 -21.21 39.07
N THR A 25 -3.06 -22.22 38.89
CA THR A 25 -2.92 -23.29 39.89
C THR A 25 -2.16 -22.73 41.08
N THR A 26 -2.88 -22.04 41.98
CA THR A 26 -2.36 -21.67 43.30
C THR A 26 -2.56 -22.83 44.26
N THR A 27 -1.74 -23.85 44.12
CA THR A 27 -1.55 -24.88 45.15
C THR A 27 -0.72 -24.24 46.27
N GLY A 28 -1.26 -24.07 47.48
CA GLY A 28 -0.42 -23.68 48.63
C GLY A 28 -1.10 -23.12 49.88
N ALA A 29 -2.29 -22.53 49.81
CA ALA A 29 -3.04 -22.12 51.01
C ALA A 29 -4.10 -23.17 51.35
N ALA A 30 -4.33 -23.44 52.63
CA ALA A 30 -5.50 -24.18 53.05
C ALA A 30 -6.73 -23.38 52.62
N ASP A 31 -7.43 -23.81 51.57
CA ASP A 31 -8.59 -23.08 51.07
C ASP A 31 -9.72 -23.17 52.10
N LEU A 32 -10.33 -22.02 52.40
CA LEU A 32 -11.53 -21.95 53.24
C LEU A 32 -12.64 -22.80 52.63
N ARG A 33 -13.11 -23.82 53.34
CA ARG A 33 -14.21 -24.69 52.91
C ARG A 33 -15.47 -24.38 53.70
N ALA A 34 -16.61 -24.46 53.03
CA ALA A 34 -17.92 -24.52 53.66
C ALA A 34 -18.35 -25.98 53.77
N LEU A 35 -18.57 -26.47 54.99
CA LEU A 35 -19.04 -27.83 55.26
C LEU A 35 -20.46 -27.78 55.79
N GLU A 36 -21.34 -28.61 55.23
CA GLU A 36 -22.76 -28.67 55.57
C GLU A 36 -23.09 -30.01 56.25
N ILE A 37 -23.74 -29.96 57.41
CA ILE A 37 -24.30 -31.14 58.07
C ILE A 37 -25.72 -31.36 57.54
N ARG A 38 -25.88 -32.40 56.70
CA ARG A 38 -27.15 -32.79 56.08
C ARG A 38 -27.90 -33.90 56.81
N GLU A 39 -27.57 -34.09 58.09
CA GLU A 39 -28.15 -35.14 58.91
C GLU A 39 -29.59 -34.79 59.34
N PRO A 40 -30.51 -35.76 59.40
CA PRO A 40 -31.93 -35.50 59.60
C PRO A 40 -32.23 -34.92 60.99
N GLY A 41 -33.14 -33.95 61.02
CA GLY A 41 -33.64 -33.32 62.25
C GLY A 41 -32.66 -32.35 62.90
N GLY A 42 -31.52 -32.05 62.26
CA GLY A 42 -30.60 -31.00 62.72
C GLY A 42 -31.26 -29.63 62.63
N ALA A 43 -30.98 -28.75 63.60
CA ALA A 43 -31.55 -27.42 63.61
C ALA A 43 -30.63 -26.35 64.21
N LEU A 44 -30.74 -25.15 63.65
CA LEU A 44 -30.25 -23.92 64.24
C LEU A 44 -31.20 -23.51 65.36
N LEU A 45 -30.68 -23.29 66.57
CA LEU A 45 -31.49 -23.07 67.76
C LEU A 45 -31.37 -21.62 68.22
N SER A 46 -32.50 -20.98 68.50
CA SER A 46 -32.56 -19.65 69.12
C SER A 46 -33.17 -19.76 70.51
N PHE A 47 -32.41 -19.37 71.52
CA PHE A 47 -32.78 -19.46 72.92
C PHE A 47 -33.27 -18.10 73.43
N ALA A 48 -34.36 -18.11 74.19
CA ALA A 48 -34.88 -16.88 74.80
C ALA A 48 -34.03 -16.47 76.02
N SER A 49 -33.79 -15.16 76.14
CA SER A 49 -33.19 -14.56 77.35
C SER A 49 -34.07 -14.83 78.57
N PHE A 50 -33.46 -15.15 79.71
CA PHE A 50 -34.17 -15.45 80.98
C PHE A 50 -35.26 -16.55 80.86
N SER A 51 -35.01 -17.57 80.04
CA SER A 51 -35.85 -18.76 79.98
C SER A 51 -35.44 -19.79 81.04
N GLY A 52 -36.42 -20.54 81.55
CA GLY A 52 -36.14 -21.71 82.38
C GLY A 52 -35.29 -22.74 81.62
N ALA A 53 -34.62 -23.62 82.36
CA ALA A 53 -33.76 -24.63 81.75
C ALA A 53 -34.49 -25.46 80.67
N THR A 54 -33.79 -25.70 79.57
CA THR A 54 -34.25 -26.47 78.42
C THR A 54 -33.26 -27.57 78.09
N GLU A 55 -33.73 -28.69 77.53
CA GLU A 55 -32.88 -29.81 77.11
C GLU A 55 -32.65 -29.74 75.61
N VAL A 56 -31.39 -29.82 75.21
CA VAL A 56 -30.94 -29.92 73.82
C VAL A 56 -30.33 -31.30 73.60
N VAL A 57 -30.87 -32.04 72.64
CA VAL A 57 -30.38 -33.37 72.29
C VAL A 57 -29.44 -33.26 71.10
N LEU A 58 -28.30 -33.94 71.20
CA LEU A 58 -27.34 -34.13 70.12
C LEU A 58 -27.36 -35.58 69.64
N ARG A 59 -27.29 -35.77 68.33
CA ARG A 59 -27.24 -37.09 67.69
C ARG A 59 -25.93 -37.28 66.93
N GLY A 60 -25.48 -38.54 66.89
CA GLY A 60 -24.40 -39.03 66.06
C GLY A 60 -24.60 -38.76 64.57
N THR A 61 -23.55 -38.31 63.90
CA THR A 61 -23.47 -38.31 62.42
C THR A 61 -23.17 -39.73 61.91
N GLY A 62 -23.10 -39.92 60.60
CA GLY A 62 -22.60 -41.18 60.01
C GLY A 62 -21.23 -41.64 60.53
N ALA A 63 -20.37 -40.71 60.97
CA ALA A 63 -19.06 -41.04 61.54
C ALA A 63 -19.11 -41.64 62.95
N ALA A 64 -20.19 -41.38 63.70
CA ALA A 64 -20.39 -41.83 65.06
C ALA A 64 -21.86 -42.12 65.32
N SER A 65 -22.48 -42.99 64.50
CA SER A 65 -23.94 -43.20 64.48
C SER A 65 -24.55 -43.67 65.80
N GLY A 66 -23.76 -44.36 66.63
CA GLY A 66 -24.18 -44.78 67.98
C GLY A 66 -24.06 -43.70 69.05
N ALA A 67 -23.51 -42.52 68.73
CA ALA A 67 -23.26 -41.46 69.68
C ALA A 67 -24.51 -40.60 69.94
N SER A 68 -24.65 -40.13 71.17
CA SER A 68 -25.72 -39.19 71.56
C SER A 68 -25.28 -38.37 72.76
N ALA A 69 -25.76 -37.13 72.86
CA ALA A 69 -25.59 -36.31 74.06
C ALA A 69 -26.89 -35.61 74.45
N LYS A 70 -27.05 -35.30 75.73
CA LYS A 70 -28.08 -34.36 76.21
C LYS A 70 -27.41 -33.23 76.97
N LEU A 71 -27.74 -32.00 76.61
CA LEU A 71 -27.24 -30.80 77.26
C LEU A 71 -28.40 -30.02 77.85
N LYS A 72 -28.23 -29.55 79.08
CA LYS A 72 -29.11 -28.59 79.70
C LYS A 72 -28.62 -27.19 79.33
N VAL A 73 -29.53 -26.35 78.82
CA VAL A 73 -29.26 -24.96 78.46
C VAL A 73 -30.16 -24.06 79.28
N GLU A 74 -29.59 -23.07 79.97
CA GLU A 74 -30.33 -22.15 80.83
C GLU A 74 -30.02 -20.70 80.45
N GLY A 75 -31.06 -19.90 80.21
CA GLY A 75 -30.91 -18.49 79.86
C GLY A 75 -30.58 -17.65 81.10
N ARG A 76 -29.44 -16.96 81.07
CA ARG A 76 -29.02 -15.96 82.07
C ARG A 76 -29.14 -14.55 81.47
N ALA A 77 -28.79 -13.52 82.25
CA ALA A 77 -28.75 -12.14 81.78
C ALA A 77 -27.68 -11.98 80.68
N GLY A 78 -28.12 -11.93 79.41
CA GLY A 78 -27.24 -11.70 78.25
C GLY A 78 -26.32 -12.86 77.87
N THR A 79 -26.48 -14.03 78.50
CA THR A 79 -25.66 -15.23 78.24
C THR A 79 -26.50 -16.49 78.39
N LEU A 80 -26.02 -17.61 77.84
CA LEU A 80 -26.59 -18.94 78.07
C LEU A 80 -25.57 -19.80 78.83
N GLU A 81 -26.04 -20.50 79.84
CA GLU A 81 -25.27 -21.49 80.58
C GLU A 81 -25.58 -22.88 80.00
N LEU A 82 -24.55 -23.57 79.50
CA LEU A 82 -24.66 -24.91 78.95
C LEU A 82 -24.02 -25.88 79.93
N GLU A 83 -24.74 -26.94 80.28
CA GLU A 83 -24.28 -28.00 81.16
C GLU A 83 -24.46 -29.36 80.48
N LEU A 84 -23.38 -30.13 80.39
CA LEU A 84 -23.36 -31.50 79.92
C LEU A 84 -22.92 -32.39 81.08
N LYS A 85 -23.79 -33.29 81.52
CA LYS A 85 -23.41 -34.33 82.46
C LYS A 85 -22.67 -35.44 81.73
N GLY A 86 -21.61 -35.95 82.33
CA GLY A 86 -20.80 -37.02 81.73
C GLY A 86 -21.61 -38.28 81.38
N SER A 87 -22.62 -38.59 82.19
CA SER A 87 -23.54 -39.72 82.00
C SER A 87 -24.49 -39.59 80.79
N ASP A 88 -24.65 -38.36 80.31
CA ASP A 88 -25.54 -38.02 79.20
C ASP A 88 -24.83 -38.05 77.85
N LEU A 89 -23.49 -38.13 77.84
CA LEU A 89 -22.70 -38.38 76.63
C LEU A 89 -22.44 -39.89 76.48
N ARG A 90 -22.93 -40.47 75.39
CA ARG A 90 -22.88 -41.92 75.16
C ARG A 90 -22.44 -42.25 73.75
N GLY A 91 -21.85 -43.43 73.58
CA GLY A 91 -21.58 -44.03 72.27
C GLY A 91 -20.54 -43.32 71.41
N LEU A 92 -19.77 -42.38 71.96
CA LEU A 92 -18.63 -41.79 71.24
C LEU A 92 -17.54 -42.85 71.05
N PRO A 93 -17.07 -43.08 69.81
CA PRO A 93 -15.93 -43.94 69.59
C PRO A 93 -14.65 -43.26 70.10
N PRO A 94 -13.54 -43.98 70.32
CA PRO A 94 -12.25 -43.35 70.59
C PRO A 94 -11.86 -42.40 69.45
N PRO A 95 -11.39 -41.16 69.70
CA PRO A 95 -11.04 -40.21 68.64
C PRO A 95 -10.08 -40.80 67.59
N SER A 96 -9.13 -41.60 68.04
CA SER A 96 -8.13 -42.27 67.19
C SER A 96 -8.71 -43.27 66.18
N SER A 97 -9.95 -43.74 66.39
CA SER A 97 -10.64 -44.63 65.46
C SER A 97 -11.17 -43.90 64.23
N LEU A 98 -11.33 -42.57 64.32
CA LEU A 98 -11.80 -41.72 63.23
C LEU A 98 -10.65 -41.25 62.31
N GLY A 99 -9.40 -41.50 62.71
CA GLY A 99 -8.21 -41.10 61.97
C GLY A 99 -7.01 -40.92 62.89
N ARG A 100 -5.81 -41.06 62.33
CA ARG A 100 -4.55 -40.99 63.09
C ARG A 100 -4.31 -39.65 63.76
N ASP A 101 -4.80 -38.59 63.13
CA ASP A 101 -4.55 -37.22 63.55
C ASP A 101 -5.47 -36.77 64.70
N PHE A 102 -6.54 -37.52 65.01
CA PHE A 102 -7.49 -37.13 66.05
C PHE A 102 -7.11 -37.65 67.44
N LEU A 103 -7.07 -36.74 68.41
CA LEU A 103 -6.65 -37.00 69.79
C LEU A 103 -7.73 -36.66 70.82
N THR A 104 -8.72 -35.86 70.45
CA THR A 104 -9.78 -35.40 71.37
C THR A 104 -11.07 -35.04 70.63
N TYR A 105 -12.11 -34.69 71.38
CA TYR A 105 -13.35 -34.12 70.88
C TYR A 105 -13.51 -32.70 71.38
N VAL A 106 -13.99 -31.81 70.52
CA VAL A 106 -14.26 -30.40 70.86
C VAL A 106 -15.72 -30.10 70.59
N LEU A 107 -16.36 -29.43 71.54
CA LEU A 107 -17.71 -28.90 71.38
C LEU A 107 -17.63 -27.47 70.86
N TRP A 108 -18.51 -27.16 69.90
CA TRP A 108 -18.57 -25.87 69.23
C TRP A 108 -19.99 -25.31 69.30
N SER A 109 -20.09 -23.99 69.40
CA SER A 109 -21.28 -23.27 68.95
C SER A 109 -21.04 -22.74 67.55
N VAL A 110 -22.00 -22.94 66.66
CA VAL A 110 -21.92 -22.44 65.29
C VAL A 110 -23.04 -21.45 65.06
N SER A 111 -22.65 -20.20 64.77
CA SER A 111 -23.56 -19.09 64.51
C SER A 111 -24.36 -19.28 63.20
N PRO A 112 -25.43 -18.50 62.97
CA PRO A 112 -26.15 -18.50 61.70
C PRO A 112 -25.26 -18.17 60.49
N ALA A 113 -24.17 -17.43 60.72
CA ALA A 113 -23.18 -17.09 59.70
C ALA A 113 -22.15 -18.21 59.46
N GLY A 114 -22.31 -19.38 60.07
CA GLY A 114 -21.38 -20.51 59.96
C GLY A 114 -20.04 -20.32 60.67
N ARG A 115 -19.89 -19.26 61.47
CA ARG A 115 -18.70 -19.08 62.32
C ARG A 115 -18.83 -19.97 63.55
N ALA A 116 -17.87 -20.87 63.71
CA ALA A 116 -17.75 -21.74 64.87
C ALA A 116 -16.93 -21.07 65.97
N SER A 117 -17.34 -21.28 67.22
CA SER A 117 -16.62 -20.87 68.42
C SER A 117 -16.33 -22.11 69.27
N ASN A 118 -15.06 -22.35 69.58
CA ASN A 118 -14.62 -23.46 70.41
C ASN A 118 -15.15 -23.27 71.84
N LEU A 119 -15.99 -24.19 72.32
CA LEU A 119 -16.54 -24.18 73.69
C LEU A 119 -15.71 -25.04 74.65
N GLY A 120 -14.79 -25.85 74.15
CA GLY A 120 -13.85 -26.61 74.95
C GLY A 120 -13.83 -28.10 74.66
N GLU A 121 -12.88 -28.76 75.31
CA GLU A 121 -12.59 -30.18 75.18
C GLU A 121 -13.62 -31.04 75.91
N LEU A 122 -14.16 -32.05 75.23
CA LEU A 122 -14.92 -33.12 75.87
C LEU A 122 -13.95 -34.19 76.37
N VAL A 123 -13.48 -34.03 77.61
CA VAL A 123 -12.53 -34.94 78.23
C VAL A 123 -13.19 -36.30 78.50
N LEU A 124 -12.65 -37.34 77.84
CA LEU A 124 -13.00 -38.73 78.08
C LEU A 124 -11.92 -39.38 78.96
N GLU A 125 -12.30 -39.90 80.13
CA GLU A 125 -11.48 -40.70 81.04
C GLU A 125 -12.07 -42.12 81.10
N ASP A 126 -11.31 -43.13 80.68
CA ASP A 126 -11.74 -44.54 80.62
C ASP A 126 -13.10 -44.76 79.91
N GLY A 127 -13.36 -43.97 78.86
CA GLY A 127 -14.61 -44.01 78.09
C GLY A 127 -15.80 -43.30 78.75
N ARG A 128 -15.59 -42.66 79.91
CA ARG A 128 -16.59 -41.82 80.59
C ARG A 128 -16.26 -40.35 80.37
N ALA A 129 -17.25 -39.55 80.04
CA ALA A 129 -17.08 -38.12 79.91
C ALA A 129 -17.08 -37.45 81.30
N ALA A 130 -16.27 -36.40 81.45
CA ALA A 130 -16.35 -35.53 82.62
C ALA A 130 -17.59 -34.63 82.55
N ASP A 131 -18.08 -34.18 83.72
CA ASP A 131 -19.06 -33.11 83.79
C ASP A 131 -18.46 -31.82 83.23
N TRP A 132 -19.24 -31.12 82.41
CA TRP A 132 -18.80 -29.95 81.69
C TRP A 132 -19.84 -28.84 81.78
N LYS A 133 -19.38 -27.61 82.02
CA LYS A 133 -20.25 -26.44 82.16
C LYS A 133 -19.55 -25.19 81.61
N ILE A 134 -20.23 -24.45 80.75
CA ILE A 134 -19.72 -23.18 80.20
C ILE A 134 -20.83 -22.15 80.06
N THR A 135 -20.43 -20.88 79.97
CA THR A 135 -21.32 -19.77 79.62
C THR A 135 -20.96 -19.24 78.24
N VAL A 136 -21.94 -19.14 77.35
CA VAL A 136 -21.78 -18.58 76.01
C VAL A 136 -22.55 -17.26 75.86
N PRO A 137 -22.00 -16.25 75.17
CA PRO A 137 -22.70 -14.98 74.95
C PRO A 137 -23.73 -15.02 73.81
N ALA A 138 -23.66 -16.02 72.93
CA ALA A 138 -24.58 -16.15 71.81
C ALA A 138 -25.95 -16.66 72.26
N GLN A 139 -27.03 -16.20 71.61
CA GLN A 139 -28.40 -16.68 71.84
C GLN A 139 -28.93 -17.54 70.69
N THR A 140 -28.30 -17.46 69.51
CA THR A 140 -28.71 -18.23 68.33
C THR A 140 -27.49 -18.94 67.75
N PHE A 141 -27.50 -20.27 67.81
CA PHE A 141 -26.45 -21.14 67.30
C PHE A 141 -26.94 -22.59 67.25
N TRP A 142 -26.23 -23.44 66.52
CA TRP A 142 -26.34 -24.90 66.66
C TRP A 142 -25.08 -25.45 67.32
N LEU A 143 -25.20 -26.63 67.93
CA LEU A 143 -24.06 -27.29 68.57
C LEU A 143 -23.49 -28.35 67.63
N LEU A 144 -22.16 -28.35 67.55
CA LEU A 144 -21.38 -29.30 66.78
C LEU A 144 -20.32 -29.92 67.69
N VAL A 145 -20.12 -31.23 67.62
CA VAL A 145 -18.93 -31.87 68.16
C VAL A 145 -18.15 -32.45 67.01
N THR A 146 -16.84 -32.19 67.00
CA THR A 146 -15.90 -32.71 66.01
C THR A 146 -14.78 -33.48 66.67
N ALA A 147 -14.21 -34.45 65.95
CA ALA A 147 -12.93 -35.04 66.33
C ALA A 147 -11.80 -34.07 65.96
N GLU A 148 -10.87 -33.82 66.88
CA GLU A 148 -9.84 -32.81 66.72
C GLU A 148 -8.44 -33.33 67.05
N PRO A 149 -7.39 -32.77 66.42
CA PRO A 149 -6.01 -33.12 66.74
C PRO A 149 -5.57 -32.61 68.11
N HIS A 150 -6.18 -31.53 68.60
CA HIS A 150 -5.93 -31.00 69.92
C HIS A 150 -7.08 -30.08 70.35
N PHE A 151 -7.18 -29.78 71.65
CA PHE A 151 -8.30 -29.02 72.20
C PHE A 151 -8.33 -27.54 71.76
N ALA A 152 -7.16 -26.97 71.48
CA ALA A 152 -7.03 -25.52 71.29
C ALA A 152 -7.44 -25.03 69.89
N VAL A 153 -7.81 -25.93 68.96
CA VAL A 153 -8.10 -25.61 67.56
C VAL A 153 -9.01 -24.38 67.40
N SER A 154 -8.66 -23.51 66.46
CA SER A 154 -9.38 -22.27 66.19
C SER A 154 -10.62 -22.46 65.30
N GLU A 155 -10.63 -23.52 64.48
CA GLU A 155 -11.75 -23.87 63.60
C GLU A 155 -11.99 -25.39 63.64
N PRO A 156 -13.25 -25.85 63.51
CA PRO A 156 -13.60 -27.26 63.55
C PRO A 156 -13.02 -28.02 62.35
N SER A 157 -12.62 -29.26 62.58
CA SER A 157 -12.29 -30.20 61.52
C SER A 157 -13.51 -30.59 60.69
N GLY A 158 -13.28 -31.23 59.55
CA GLY A 158 -14.35 -31.86 58.77
C GLY A 158 -14.97 -33.10 59.43
N GLN A 159 -14.43 -33.57 60.56
CA GLN A 159 -14.85 -34.82 61.19
C GLN A 159 -15.93 -34.58 62.25
N ALA A 160 -17.10 -34.15 61.79
CA ALA A 160 -18.28 -33.97 62.62
C ALA A 160 -18.79 -35.32 63.18
N VAL A 161 -19.03 -35.38 64.50
CA VAL A 161 -19.49 -36.58 65.20
C VAL A 161 -20.83 -36.40 65.89
N LEU A 162 -21.14 -35.21 66.41
CA LEU A 162 -22.46 -34.92 66.99
C LEU A 162 -22.98 -33.58 66.48
N TYR A 163 -24.30 -33.47 66.33
CA TYR A 163 -24.99 -32.25 65.95
C TYR A 163 -26.29 -32.07 66.75
N SER A 164 -26.70 -30.82 67.04
CA SER A 164 -27.94 -30.53 67.77
C SER A 164 -29.19 -30.74 66.92
N LEU A 165 -30.23 -31.29 67.54
CA LEU A 165 -31.53 -31.54 66.93
C LEU A 165 -32.54 -30.42 67.24
N ALA A 166 -33.56 -30.30 66.38
CA ALA A 166 -34.78 -29.57 66.71
C ALA A 166 -35.43 -30.16 67.98
N PRO A 167 -35.97 -29.34 68.89
CA PRO A 167 -36.70 -29.83 70.04
C PRO A 167 -38.01 -30.52 69.60
N PRO A 168 -38.52 -31.49 70.37
CA PRO A 168 -39.78 -32.15 70.05
C PRO A 168 -40.95 -31.15 70.13
N ALA A 169 -41.96 -31.36 69.28
CA ALA A 169 -43.14 -30.51 69.23
C ALA A 169 -43.84 -30.45 70.61
N GLY A 170 -44.17 -29.24 71.06
CA GLY A 170 -44.85 -29.01 72.34
C GLY A 170 -43.95 -29.05 73.59
N ALA A 171 -42.62 -29.14 73.44
CA ALA A 171 -41.69 -29.05 74.56
C ALA A 171 -41.79 -27.68 75.27
N ARG A 172 -41.84 -27.70 76.61
CA ARG A 172 -41.87 -26.49 77.44
C ARG A 172 -40.49 -25.84 77.45
N ASN A 173 -40.43 -24.51 77.39
CA ASN A 173 -39.20 -23.71 77.33
C ASN A 173 -38.23 -24.14 76.20
N ALA A 174 -38.75 -24.73 75.13
CA ALA A 174 -37.94 -25.18 74.00
C ALA A 174 -37.31 -23.99 73.26
N PRO A 175 -36.07 -24.12 72.76
CA PRO A 175 -35.53 -23.15 71.82
C PRO A 175 -36.37 -23.11 70.55
N LEU A 176 -36.40 -21.96 69.90
CA LEU A 176 -36.97 -21.84 68.56
C LEU A 176 -36.03 -22.51 67.56
N ALA A 177 -36.49 -23.56 66.89
CA ALA A 177 -35.77 -24.15 65.76
C ALA A 177 -35.97 -23.30 64.51
N LEU A 178 -34.88 -22.87 63.91
CA LEU A 178 -34.85 -22.12 62.66
C LEU A 178 -34.49 -23.09 61.52
N GLU A 179 -35.29 -23.09 60.47
CA GLU A 179 -34.98 -23.82 59.24
C GLU A 179 -33.86 -23.09 58.49
N ALA A 180 -32.62 -23.57 58.65
CA ALA A 180 -31.45 -23.08 57.94
C ALA A 180 -30.44 -24.22 57.74
N PRO A 181 -29.65 -24.21 56.65
CA PRO A 181 -28.55 -25.14 56.47
C PRO A 181 -27.55 -25.07 57.64
N LEU A 182 -27.17 -26.24 58.18
CA LEU A 182 -26.16 -26.33 59.23
C LEU A 182 -24.76 -26.29 58.62
N VAL A 183 -24.34 -25.08 58.25
CA VAL A 183 -23.04 -24.84 57.60
C VAL A 183 -22.03 -24.30 58.61
N TYR A 184 -20.78 -24.71 58.49
CA TYR A 184 -19.64 -24.06 59.13
C TYR A 184 -18.46 -23.91 58.17
N PHE A 185 -17.61 -22.94 58.45
CA PHE A 185 -16.41 -22.68 57.65
C PHE A 185 -15.15 -23.17 58.35
N THR A 186 -14.23 -23.76 57.59
CA THR A 186 -12.95 -24.26 58.11
C THR A 186 -11.85 -24.26 57.06
N HIS A 187 -10.63 -23.94 57.48
CA HIS A 187 -9.38 -24.17 56.74
C HIS A 187 -8.79 -25.56 57.04
N PHE A 188 -9.35 -26.31 57.99
CA PHE A 188 -8.76 -27.53 58.56
C PHE A 188 -9.51 -28.81 58.19
N ALA A 189 -9.85 -28.96 56.91
CA ALA A 189 -10.62 -30.11 56.41
C ALA A 189 -9.76 -31.33 56.01
N ASP A 190 -8.44 -31.18 55.85
CA ASP A 190 -7.57 -32.18 55.21
C ASP A 190 -6.80 -33.07 56.21
N TYR A 191 -7.33 -33.32 57.40
CA TYR A 191 -6.71 -34.26 58.33
C TYR A 191 -6.76 -35.70 57.81
N SER A 192 -5.75 -36.50 58.14
CA SER A 192 -5.64 -37.86 57.64
C SER A 192 -6.56 -38.83 58.38
N ALA A 193 -7.52 -39.41 57.65
CA ALA A 193 -8.36 -40.51 58.12
C ALA A 193 -7.64 -41.88 58.17
N ALA A 194 -6.35 -41.94 57.83
CA ALA A 194 -5.58 -43.18 57.85
C ALA A 194 -5.44 -43.73 59.29
N PRO A 195 -5.35 -45.06 59.48
CA PRO A 195 -5.17 -45.66 60.80
C PRO A 195 -3.88 -45.16 61.49
N ALA A 196 -3.95 -44.95 62.81
CA ALA A 196 -2.76 -44.57 63.58
C ALA A 196 -1.79 -45.76 63.71
N PRO A 197 -0.46 -45.55 63.56
CA PRO A 197 0.51 -46.50 64.07
C PRO A 197 0.39 -46.62 65.60
N GLN A 198 0.99 -47.66 66.19
CA GLN A 198 1.04 -47.81 67.66
C GLN A 198 1.53 -46.51 68.30
N ARG A 199 0.70 -45.95 69.17
CA ARG A 199 0.97 -44.65 69.79
C ARG A 199 2.01 -44.79 70.90
N PRO A 200 2.94 -43.84 71.02
CA PRO A 200 3.85 -43.79 72.16
C PRO A 200 3.06 -43.63 73.47
N ARG A 201 3.54 -44.26 74.55
CA ARG A 201 2.93 -44.17 75.89
C ARG A 201 3.22 -42.81 76.52
N LEU A 202 2.58 -41.76 76.01
CA LEU A 202 2.63 -40.40 76.53
C LEU A 202 1.24 -39.97 77.05
N PRO A 203 1.18 -39.05 78.02
CA PRO A 203 -0.07 -38.37 78.39
C PRO A 203 -0.74 -37.74 77.18
N ARG A 204 -2.08 -37.73 77.16
CA ARG A 204 -2.87 -37.22 76.04
C ARG A 204 -2.51 -35.77 75.71
N GLU A 205 -2.32 -34.94 76.72
CA GLU A 205 -1.99 -33.52 76.57
C GLU A 205 -0.64 -33.34 75.86
N LEU A 206 0.34 -34.22 76.13
CA LEU A 206 1.64 -34.22 75.44
C LEU A 206 1.52 -34.63 73.97
N LEU A 207 0.66 -35.61 73.65
CA LEU A 207 0.36 -35.98 72.27
C LEU A 207 -0.30 -34.82 71.52
N GLN A 208 -1.24 -34.12 72.16
CA GLN A 208 -1.88 -32.93 71.59
C GLN A 208 -0.88 -31.81 71.33
N ALA A 209 0.05 -31.55 72.26
CA ALA A 209 1.12 -30.56 72.08
C ALA A 209 2.04 -30.89 70.90
N GLN A 210 2.47 -32.16 70.79
CA GLN A 210 3.27 -32.63 69.66
C GLN A 210 2.55 -32.41 68.33
N LYS A 211 1.27 -32.78 68.26
CA LYS A 211 0.48 -32.64 67.05
C LYS A 211 0.22 -31.18 66.69
N ALA A 212 -0.05 -30.31 67.66
CA ALA A 212 -0.23 -28.89 67.44
C ALA A 212 1.05 -28.24 66.86
N ILE A 213 2.23 -28.59 67.37
CA ILE A 213 3.52 -28.10 66.85
C ILE A 213 3.76 -28.59 65.42
N GLU A 214 3.48 -29.86 65.12
CA GLU A 214 3.58 -30.43 63.77
C GLU A 214 2.71 -29.63 62.78
N LEU A 215 1.45 -29.39 63.13
CA LEU A 215 0.49 -28.67 62.29
C LEU A 215 0.87 -27.18 62.11
N ALA A 216 1.36 -26.55 63.16
CA ALA A 216 1.83 -25.17 63.13
C ALA A 216 3.10 -25.01 62.29
N ALA A 217 4.05 -25.96 62.38
CA ALA A 217 5.24 -25.98 61.55
C ALA A 217 4.90 -26.17 60.06
N ALA A 218 3.95 -27.07 59.75
CA ALA A 218 3.46 -27.27 58.39
C ALA A 218 2.81 -25.99 57.83
N ALA A 219 1.94 -25.34 58.60
CA ALA A 219 1.29 -24.10 58.20
C ALA A 219 2.29 -22.96 57.95
N ARG A 220 3.33 -22.85 58.79
CA ARG A 220 4.44 -21.90 58.58
C ARG A 220 5.20 -22.19 57.29
N GLY A 221 5.50 -23.47 57.01
CA GLY A 221 6.18 -23.88 55.78
C GLY A 221 5.43 -23.47 54.52
N SER A 222 4.10 -23.61 54.53
CA SER A 222 3.24 -23.18 53.42
C SER A 222 3.07 -21.66 53.31
N ALA A 223 3.34 -20.90 54.38
CA ALA A 223 3.16 -19.45 54.40
C ALA A 223 4.20 -18.67 53.59
N GLY A 224 5.40 -19.22 53.42
CA GLY A 224 6.49 -18.50 52.77
C GLY A 224 6.88 -17.22 53.52
N GLU A 225 7.27 -16.18 52.77
CA GLU A 225 7.62 -14.88 53.34
C GLU A 225 6.36 -14.04 53.61
N VAL A 226 5.96 -14.00 54.89
CA VAL A 226 4.87 -13.16 55.39
C VAL A 226 5.39 -12.16 56.42
N PRO A 227 4.79 -10.96 56.55
CA PRO A 227 5.17 -9.97 57.56
C PRO A 227 5.17 -10.53 59.00
N GLU A 228 4.29 -11.49 59.28
CA GLU A 228 4.13 -12.13 60.59
C GLU A 228 5.15 -13.26 60.85
N ALA A 229 6.08 -13.53 59.94
CA ALA A 229 6.98 -14.69 60.01
C ALA A 229 7.79 -14.76 61.31
N GLU A 230 8.29 -13.64 61.80
CA GLU A 230 9.04 -13.57 63.07
C GLU A 230 8.15 -13.91 64.28
N ARG A 231 6.91 -13.42 64.30
CA ARG A 231 5.94 -13.69 65.36
C ARG A 231 5.53 -15.16 65.37
N ILE A 232 5.28 -15.74 64.19
CA ILE A 232 4.96 -17.17 64.03
C ILE A 232 6.14 -18.02 64.52
N ALA A 233 7.37 -17.67 64.13
CA ALA A 233 8.57 -18.36 64.58
C ALA A 233 8.77 -18.28 66.11
N GLY A 234 8.55 -17.10 66.70
CA GLY A 234 8.67 -16.88 68.14
C GLY A 234 7.65 -17.67 68.96
N LEU A 235 6.42 -17.82 68.47
CA LEU A 235 5.39 -18.65 69.11
C LEU A 235 5.72 -20.15 69.02
N LEU A 236 6.16 -20.63 67.84
CA LEU A 236 6.60 -22.02 67.67
C LEU A 236 7.78 -22.37 68.59
N ALA A 237 8.78 -21.49 68.69
CA ALA A 237 9.92 -21.69 69.58
C ALA A 237 9.51 -21.71 71.07
N GLN A 238 8.48 -20.95 71.47
CA GLN A 238 7.92 -21.05 72.81
C GLN A 238 7.16 -22.35 73.02
N ALA A 239 6.34 -22.77 72.05
CA ALA A 239 5.61 -24.02 72.10
C ALA A 239 6.55 -25.22 72.24
N GLU A 240 7.64 -25.27 71.46
CA GLU A 240 8.66 -26.33 71.53
C GLU A 240 9.36 -26.39 72.90
N ARG A 241 9.65 -25.22 73.50
CA ARG A 241 10.22 -25.15 74.86
C ARG A 241 9.27 -25.74 75.89
N PHE A 242 8.01 -25.30 75.92
CA PHE A 242 7.02 -25.84 76.85
C PHE A 242 6.74 -27.34 76.63
N ARG A 243 6.73 -27.81 75.38
CA ARG A 243 6.62 -29.25 75.07
C ARG A 243 7.82 -30.02 75.63
N SER A 244 9.04 -29.51 75.43
CA SER A 244 10.27 -30.14 75.95
C SER A 244 10.26 -30.20 77.48
N GLU A 245 9.84 -29.13 78.15
CA GLU A 245 9.69 -29.09 79.61
C GLU A 245 8.62 -30.07 80.11
N ALA A 246 7.49 -30.18 79.41
CA ALA A 246 6.44 -31.15 79.72
C ALA A 246 6.95 -32.59 79.59
N GLU A 247 7.72 -32.90 78.54
CA GLU A 247 8.32 -34.23 78.33
C GLU A 247 9.36 -34.56 79.41
N GLN A 248 10.19 -33.59 79.79
CA GLN A 248 11.17 -33.75 80.87
C GLN A 248 10.47 -33.97 82.22
N ALA A 249 9.45 -33.18 82.53
CA ALA A 249 8.65 -33.33 83.73
C ALA A 249 7.98 -34.72 83.80
N PHE A 250 7.43 -35.20 82.68
CA PHE A 250 6.86 -36.54 82.58
C PHE A 250 7.92 -37.64 82.80
N ARG A 251 9.08 -37.55 82.13
CA ARG A 251 10.19 -38.51 82.30
C ARG A 251 10.75 -38.52 83.72
N ALA A 252 10.75 -37.37 84.39
CA ALA A 252 11.19 -37.22 85.77
C ALA A 252 10.12 -37.65 86.80
N GLY A 253 8.94 -38.12 86.35
CA GLY A 253 7.86 -38.55 87.24
C GLY A 253 7.26 -37.40 88.07
N GLN A 254 7.30 -36.17 87.56
CA GLN A 254 6.70 -35.02 88.24
C GLN A 254 5.16 -35.10 88.22
N ASP A 255 4.53 -34.23 89.01
CA ASP A 255 3.08 -34.13 89.13
C ASP A 255 2.37 -34.02 87.76
N ALA A 256 1.32 -34.83 87.57
CA ALA A 256 0.59 -34.91 86.30
C ALA A 256 -0.09 -33.60 85.91
N ARG A 257 -0.53 -32.78 86.87
CA ARG A 257 -1.14 -31.47 86.58
C ARG A 257 -0.11 -30.50 86.04
N ARG A 258 1.13 -30.55 86.53
CA ARG A 258 2.25 -29.77 85.97
C ARG A 258 2.55 -30.19 84.54
N VAL A 259 2.65 -31.50 84.26
CA VAL A 259 2.86 -32.00 82.90
C VAL A 259 1.74 -31.53 81.96
N ALA A 260 0.48 -31.67 82.40
CA ALA A 260 -0.69 -31.24 81.64
C ALA A 260 -0.68 -29.72 81.39
N GLN A 261 -0.36 -28.90 82.40
CA GLN A 261 -0.29 -27.45 82.26
C GLN A 261 0.73 -27.05 81.19
N LEU A 262 1.96 -27.56 81.28
CA LEU A 262 3.03 -27.27 80.31
C LEU A 262 2.63 -27.71 78.89
N ALA A 263 2.04 -28.90 78.75
CA ALA A 263 1.61 -29.41 77.45
C ALA A 263 0.43 -28.62 76.85
N ARG A 264 -0.53 -28.17 77.68
CA ARG A 264 -1.64 -27.31 77.22
C ARG A 264 -1.13 -25.94 76.78
N THR A 265 -0.19 -25.33 77.53
CA THR A 265 0.48 -24.08 77.12
C THR A 265 1.21 -24.24 75.78
N ALA A 266 1.94 -25.36 75.59
CA ALA A 266 2.58 -25.64 74.30
C ALA A 266 1.55 -25.75 73.15
N THR A 267 0.42 -26.40 73.40
CA THR A 267 -0.67 -26.59 72.43
C THR A 267 -1.28 -25.25 72.00
N GLU A 268 -1.61 -24.38 72.95
CA GLU A 268 -2.21 -23.06 72.68
C GLU A 268 -1.25 -22.15 71.90
N LEU A 269 0.03 -22.14 72.26
CA LEU A 269 1.05 -21.36 71.55
C LEU A 269 1.26 -21.85 70.12
N ALA A 270 1.27 -23.17 69.93
CA ALA A 270 1.38 -23.77 68.60
C ALA A 270 0.15 -23.45 67.74
N GLU A 271 -1.06 -23.57 68.27
CA GLU A 271 -2.27 -23.23 67.52
C GLU A 271 -2.34 -21.72 67.21
N ALA A 272 -1.91 -20.85 68.11
CA ALA A 272 -1.79 -19.42 67.82
C ALA A 272 -0.82 -19.16 66.66
N ALA A 273 0.31 -19.87 66.61
CA ALA A 273 1.25 -19.78 65.48
C ALA A 273 0.62 -20.29 64.17
N ARG A 274 -0.13 -21.39 64.22
CA ARG A 274 -0.84 -21.96 63.08
C ARG A 274 -1.91 -21.01 62.53
N ALA A 275 -2.77 -20.48 63.40
CA ALA A 275 -3.82 -19.54 63.02
C ALA A 275 -3.25 -18.26 62.39
N LEU A 276 -2.16 -17.73 62.94
CA LEU A 276 -1.45 -16.60 62.34
C LEU A 276 -0.87 -16.94 60.96
N ALA A 277 -0.25 -18.11 60.81
CA ALA A 277 0.29 -18.54 59.52
C ALA A 277 -0.81 -18.64 58.45
N VAL A 278 -1.94 -19.29 58.76
CA VAL A 278 -3.09 -19.40 57.86
C VAL A 278 -3.64 -18.03 57.50
N GLY A 279 -3.90 -17.16 58.50
CA GLY A 279 -4.37 -15.80 58.27
C GLY A 279 -3.43 -14.97 57.39
N ALA A 280 -2.12 -15.06 57.63
CA ALA A 280 -1.10 -14.36 56.85
C ALA A 280 -1.07 -14.85 55.39
N THR A 281 -1.20 -16.17 55.15
CA THR A 281 -1.29 -16.72 53.79
C THR A 281 -2.53 -16.21 53.04
N GLY A 282 -3.68 -16.17 53.71
CA GLY A 282 -4.93 -15.65 53.15
C GLY A 282 -4.81 -14.17 52.79
N ALA A 283 -4.25 -13.35 53.68
CA ALA A 283 -4.03 -11.93 53.43
C ALA A 283 -3.04 -11.68 52.28
N ALA A 284 -1.95 -12.45 52.20
CA ALA A 284 -0.99 -12.36 51.09
C ALA A 284 -1.63 -12.75 49.75
N ARG A 285 -2.43 -13.83 49.73
CA ARG A 285 -3.19 -14.25 48.55
C ARG A 285 -4.17 -13.18 48.10
N LEU A 286 -4.90 -12.57 49.03
CA LEU A 286 -5.85 -11.50 48.72
C LEU A 286 -5.15 -10.29 48.08
N ARG A 287 -4.05 -9.82 48.67
CA ARG A 287 -3.24 -8.72 48.09
C ARG A 287 -2.75 -9.04 46.68
N ARG A 288 -2.31 -10.28 46.44
CA ARG A 288 -1.88 -10.72 45.10
C ARG A 288 -3.05 -10.70 44.10
N LEU A 289 -4.22 -11.16 44.50
CA LEU A 289 -5.42 -11.12 43.65
C LEU A 289 -5.84 -9.67 43.36
N GLU A 290 -5.77 -8.78 44.34
CA GLU A 290 -6.04 -7.35 44.16
C GLU A 290 -5.07 -6.70 43.17
N GLN A 291 -3.77 -7.02 43.27
CA GLN A 291 -2.76 -6.57 42.31
C GLN A 291 -3.04 -7.10 40.90
N GLN A 292 -3.32 -8.39 40.74
CA GLN A 292 -3.68 -8.98 39.44
C GLN A 292 -4.93 -8.34 38.84
N LEU A 293 -5.94 -8.04 39.66
CA LEU A 293 -7.14 -7.35 39.22
C LEU A 293 -6.84 -5.91 38.78
N ALA A 294 -5.97 -5.20 39.49
CA ALA A 294 -5.54 -3.86 39.12
C ALA A 294 -4.76 -3.86 37.80
N GLU A 295 -3.84 -4.80 37.62
CA GLU A 295 -3.08 -5.00 36.37
C GLU A 295 -4.00 -5.32 35.19
N ALA A 296 -4.93 -6.27 35.37
CA ALA A 296 -5.90 -6.64 34.33
C ALA A 296 -6.79 -5.46 33.92
N ARG A 297 -7.22 -4.64 34.89
CA ARG A 297 -7.98 -3.41 34.62
C ARG A 297 -7.16 -2.39 33.85
N ALA A 298 -5.90 -2.16 34.25
CA ALA A 298 -5.00 -1.25 33.54
C ALA A 298 -4.75 -1.69 32.09
N GLU A 299 -4.56 -2.99 31.86
CA GLU A 299 -4.39 -3.55 30.52
C GLU A 299 -5.66 -3.42 29.67
N THR A 300 -6.83 -3.67 30.27
CA THR A 300 -8.11 -3.47 29.57
C THR A 300 -8.30 -2.02 29.12
N GLU A 301 -7.96 -1.04 29.97
CA GLU A 301 -8.02 0.38 29.61
C GLU A 301 -7.00 0.76 28.51
N ARG A 302 -5.79 0.19 28.53
CA ARG A 302 -4.82 0.35 27.44
C ARG A 302 -5.35 -0.20 26.12
N LEU A 303 -5.95 -1.39 26.13
CA LEU A 303 -6.55 -1.97 24.93
C LEU A 303 -7.74 -1.15 24.42
N ARG A 304 -8.58 -0.62 25.32
CA ARG A 304 -9.69 0.28 24.94
C ARG A 304 -9.20 1.57 24.28
N THR A 305 -8.17 2.19 24.86
CA THR A 305 -7.60 3.42 24.29
C THR A 305 -6.91 3.17 22.95
N ALA A 306 -6.20 2.05 22.80
CA ALA A 306 -5.60 1.64 21.53
C ALA A 306 -6.66 1.34 20.45
N LEU A 307 -7.74 0.64 20.81
CA LEU A 307 -8.87 0.38 19.91
C LEU A 307 -9.51 1.68 19.43
N ALA A 308 -9.81 2.61 20.35
CA ALA A 308 -10.37 3.90 19.99
C ALA A 308 -9.44 4.73 19.09
N ALA A 309 -8.11 4.63 19.27
CA ALA A 309 -7.15 5.27 18.39
C ALA A 309 -7.12 4.62 17.00
N ALA A 310 -7.16 3.29 16.92
CA ALA A 310 -7.23 2.54 15.67
C ALA A 310 -8.52 2.84 14.90
N GLU A 311 -9.66 2.93 15.58
CA GLU A 311 -10.95 3.33 14.99
C GLU A 311 -10.89 4.75 14.40
N ARG A 312 -10.27 5.70 15.11
CA ARG A 312 -10.06 7.06 14.58
C ARG A 312 -9.18 7.06 13.34
N GLN A 313 -8.09 6.29 13.33
CA GLN A 313 -7.21 6.17 12.17
C GLN A 313 -7.94 5.54 10.98
N SER A 314 -8.73 4.49 11.22
CA SER A 314 -9.56 3.85 10.19
C SER A 314 -10.59 4.83 9.62
N ALA A 315 -11.24 5.62 10.47
CA ALA A 315 -12.22 6.63 10.04
C ALA A 315 -11.57 7.75 9.21
N GLU A 316 -10.35 8.18 9.57
CA GLU A 316 -9.59 9.17 8.81
C GLU A 316 -9.20 8.63 7.43
N LEU A 317 -8.68 7.41 7.34
CA LEU A 317 -8.37 6.77 6.06
C LEU A 317 -9.63 6.62 5.18
N ALA A 318 -10.76 6.24 5.79
CA ALA A 318 -12.03 6.15 5.08
C ALA A 318 -12.51 7.51 4.54
N ARG A 319 -12.17 8.63 5.19
CA ARG A 319 -12.46 9.99 4.68
C ARG A 319 -11.52 10.43 3.56
N GLN A 320 -10.28 9.96 3.56
CA GLN A 320 -9.27 10.32 2.56
C GLN A 320 -9.42 9.55 1.24
N LEU A 321 -10.01 8.35 1.27
CA LEU A 321 -10.13 7.50 0.08
C LEU A 321 -11.00 8.12 -1.04
N PRO A 322 -12.22 8.62 -0.78
CA PRO A 322 -13.09 9.16 -1.82
C PRO A 322 -12.49 10.31 -2.64
N PRO A 323 -11.92 11.38 -2.05
CA PRO A 323 -11.35 12.47 -2.84
C PRO A 323 -10.10 12.06 -3.64
N LEU A 324 -9.37 11.02 -3.21
CA LEU A 324 -8.27 10.48 -4.01
C LEU A 324 -8.77 9.68 -5.23
N GLN A 325 -9.85 8.91 -5.05
CA GLN A 325 -10.52 8.21 -6.15
C GLN A 325 -11.07 9.21 -7.18
N GLU A 326 -11.78 10.26 -6.73
CA GLU A 326 -12.28 11.31 -7.62
C GLU A 326 -11.15 12.01 -8.40
N ARG A 327 -9.99 12.27 -7.76
CA ARG A 327 -8.84 12.85 -8.44
C ARG A 327 -8.22 11.92 -9.47
N ALA A 328 -8.16 10.61 -9.18
CA ALA A 328 -7.67 9.61 -10.11
C ALA A 328 -8.58 9.53 -11.34
N GLU A 329 -9.90 9.44 -11.14
CA GLU A 329 -10.89 9.46 -12.21
C GLU A 329 -10.82 10.75 -13.04
N ALA A 330 -10.70 11.91 -12.40
CA ALA A 330 -10.55 13.19 -13.10
C ALA A 330 -9.24 13.26 -13.91
N ALA A 331 -8.14 12.70 -13.41
CA ALA A 331 -6.88 12.63 -14.13
C ALA A 331 -6.98 11.70 -15.36
N GLU A 332 -7.63 10.54 -15.22
CA GLU A 332 -7.88 9.62 -16.34
C GLU A 332 -8.71 10.28 -17.44
N GLN A 333 -9.79 10.98 -17.07
CA GLN A 333 -10.62 11.74 -18.02
C GLN A 333 -9.80 12.81 -18.76
N ARG A 334 -8.91 13.51 -18.05
CA ARG A 334 -8.06 14.55 -18.62
C ARG A 334 -7.01 13.98 -19.58
N LEU A 335 -6.46 12.81 -19.27
CA LEU A 335 -5.56 12.09 -20.17
C LEU A 335 -6.28 11.63 -21.45
N ALA A 336 -7.50 11.10 -21.31
CA ALA A 336 -8.31 10.70 -22.46
C ALA A 336 -8.66 11.89 -23.37
N GLU A 337 -8.97 13.05 -22.79
CA GLU A 337 -9.24 14.28 -23.54
C GLU A 337 -7.97 14.77 -24.28
N LEU A 338 -6.82 14.81 -23.60
CA LEU A 338 -5.55 15.19 -24.24
C LEU A 338 -5.18 14.23 -25.38
N ALA A 339 -5.42 12.93 -25.23
CA ALA A 339 -5.19 11.95 -26.28
C ALA A 339 -6.05 12.26 -27.52
N ARG A 340 -7.35 12.54 -27.34
CA ARG A 340 -8.23 12.96 -28.44
C ARG A 340 -7.77 14.25 -29.11
N GLN A 341 -7.30 15.22 -28.33
CA GLN A 341 -6.76 16.48 -28.87
C GLN A 341 -5.54 16.23 -29.75
N LEU A 342 -4.60 15.38 -29.29
CA LEU A 342 -3.42 15.00 -30.07
C LEU A 342 -3.80 14.30 -31.38
N GLU A 343 -4.71 13.32 -31.33
CA GLU A 343 -5.20 12.63 -32.53
C GLU A 343 -5.85 13.62 -33.52
N SER A 344 -6.64 14.57 -33.03
CA SER A 344 -7.30 15.57 -33.87
C SER A 344 -6.29 16.51 -34.55
N LEU A 345 -5.23 16.88 -33.84
CA LEU A 345 -4.17 17.76 -34.33
C LEU A 345 -3.29 17.04 -35.36
N GLU A 346 -2.97 15.77 -35.12
CA GLU A 346 -2.26 14.93 -36.08
C GLU A 346 -3.07 14.76 -37.38
N ALA A 347 -4.37 14.47 -37.26
CA ALA A 347 -5.26 14.37 -38.41
C ALA A 347 -5.42 15.69 -39.19
N ALA A 348 -5.38 16.84 -38.50
CA ALA A 348 -5.34 18.15 -39.15
C ALA A 348 -4.02 18.36 -39.90
N PHE A 349 -2.87 18.13 -39.26
CA PHE A 349 -1.56 18.26 -39.87
C PHE A 349 -1.40 17.37 -41.11
N GLN A 350 -1.84 16.11 -41.04
CA GLN A 350 -1.81 15.18 -42.18
C GLN A 350 -2.71 15.63 -43.34
N ARG A 351 -3.76 16.41 -43.10
CA ARG A 351 -4.56 17.03 -44.17
C ARG A 351 -3.79 18.15 -44.84
N ASP A 352 -3.20 19.05 -44.06
CA ASP A 352 -2.44 20.18 -44.58
C ASP A 352 -1.26 19.74 -45.46
N VAL A 353 -0.53 18.70 -45.04
CA VAL A 353 0.58 18.11 -45.83
C VAL A 353 0.10 17.56 -47.18
N ARG A 354 -1.08 16.91 -47.21
CA ARG A 354 -1.67 16.38 -48.45
C ARG A 354 -2.13 17.50 -49.37
N ASP A 355 -2.70 18.56 -48.82
CA ASP A 355 -3.18 19.70 -49.59
C ASP A 355 -2.03 20.45 -50.26
N LEU A 356 -0.92 20.63 -49.53
CA LEU A 356 0.29 21.24 -50.07
C LEU A 356 0.91 20.43 -51.23
N HIS A 357 0.95 19.10 -51.11
CA HIS A 357 1.44 18.24 -52.19
C HIS A 357 0.60 18.41 -53.47
N ARG A 358 -0.73 18.44 -53.34
CA ARG A 358 -1.64 18.62 -54.49
C ARG A 358 -1.41 19.97 -55.18
N GLN A 359 -1.13 21.03 -54.43
CA GLN A 359 -0.85 22.34 -55.00
C GLN A 359 0.45 22.33 -55.82
N LEU A 360 1.52 21.70 -55.30
CA LEU A 360 2.80 21.63 -55.99
C LEU A 360 2.71 20.84 -57.32
N GLU A 361 2.01 19.71 -57.31
CA GLU A 361 1.75 18.91 -58.51
C GLU A 361 0.97 19.70 -59.57
N SER A 362 -0.02 20.50 -59.16
CA SER A 362 -0.78 21.34 -60.08
C SER A 362 0.10 22.40 -60.77
N THR A 363 0.93 23.11 -60.00
CA THR A 363 1.79 24.18 -60.53
C THR A 363 2.84 23.64 -61.49
N THR A 364 3.42 22.47 -61.18
CA THR A 364 4.42 21.83 -62.06
C THR A 364 3.80 21.38 -63.39
N ALA A 365 2.61 20.78 -63.35
CA ALA A 365 1.89 20.38 -64.57
C ALA A 365 1.53 21.56 -65.49
N GLU A 366 1.17 22.71 -64.90
CA GLU A 366 0.85 23.93 -65.67
C GLU A 366 2.09 24.48 -66.39
N ARG A 367 3.24 24.54 -65.70
CA ARG A 367 4.52 24.95 -66.30
C ARG A 367 4.87 24.11 -67.52
N ASP A 368 4.76 22.79 -67.41
CA ASP A 368 5.19 21.86 -68.46
C ASP A 368 4.32 22.00 -69.73
N ARG A 369 3.02 22.27 -69.58
CA ARG A 369 2.11 22.54 -70.71
C ARG A 369 2.52 23.78 -71.49
N ILE A 370 2.87 24.88 -70.80
CA ILE A 370 3.27 26.14 -71.43
C ILE A 370 4.55 25.94 -72.26
N CYS A 371 5.54 25.21 -71.71
CA CYS A 371 6.81 24.97 -72.40
C CYS A 371 6.64 24.13 -73.68
N GLY A 372 5.74 23.16 -73.68
CA GLY A 372 5.47 22.31 -74.85
C GLY A 372 4.90 23.11 -76.04
N ALA A 373 3.98 24.04 -75.79
CA ALA A 373 3.34 24.84 -76.84
C ALA A 373 4.33 25.77 -77.56
N LEU A 374 5.28 26.37 -76.83
CA LEU A 374 6.24 27.33 -77.37
C LEU A 374 7.21 26.70 -78.38
N ARG A 375 7.69 25.47 -78.09
CA ARG A 375 8.66 24.78 -78.94
C ARG A 375 8.12 24.53 -80.37
N HIS A 376 6.86 24.14 -80.48
CA HIS A 376 6.21 23.88 -81.77
C HIS A 376 6.12 25.10 -82.69
N GLN A 377 6.05 26.32 -82.14
CA GLN A 377 5.91 27.54 -82.96
C GLN A 377 7.22 27.97 -83.62
N LEU A 378 8.37 27.68 -83.01
CA LEU A 378 9.69 28.10 -83.51
C LEU A 378 10.19 27.27 -84.70
N GLU A 379 9.86 25.97 -84.73
CA GLU A 379 10.27 25.04 -85.80
C GLU A 379 9.70 25.42 -87.19
N ALA A 380 8.61 26.19 -87.23
CA ALA A 380 7.92 26.55 -88.48
C ALA A 380 8.59 27.67 -89.31
N LEU A 381 9.61 28.36 -88.79
CA LEU A 381 10.15 29.60 -89.39
C LEU A 381 11.46 29.44 -90.19
N GLY A 382 12.08 28.27 -90.12
CA GLY A 382 13.35 27.98 -90.79
C GLY A 382 14.13 26.92 -90.05
N THR A 383 15.32 26.58 -90.54
CA THR A 383 16.20 25.63 -89.86
C THR A 383 17.06 26.38 -88.84
N TRP A 384 16.85 26.03 -87.56
CA TRP A 384 17.61 26.55 -86.43
C TRP A 384 18.67 25.52 -86.04
N ASP A 385 19.92 25.98 -85.93
CA ASP A 385 21.02 25.15 -85.43
C ASP A 385 21.98 25.99 -84.59
N THR A 386 22.83 25.35 -83.80
CA THR A 386 23.88 25.98 -83.01
C THR A 386 25.22 25.80 -83.70
N GLN A 387 25.63 26.77 -84.51
CA GLN A 387 26.94 26.75 -85.17
C GLN A 387 27.98 27.41 -84.26
N GLN A 388 29.04 26.67 -83.90
CA GLN A 388 30.13 27.17 -83.05
C GLN A 388 29.66 27.87 -81.75
N GLY A 389 28.56 27.38 -81.17
CA GLY A 389 28.00 27.90 -79.92
C GLY A 389 27.11 29.14 -80.07
N VAL A 390 26.82 29.57 -81.30
CA VAL A 390 25.99 30.73 -81.64
C VAL A 390 24.74 30.23 -82.35
N LEU A 391 23.56 30.79 -82.03
CA LEU A 391 22.33 30.40 -82.71
C LEU A 391 22.35 30.91 -84.15
N ALA A 392 22.22 30.00 -85.10
CA ALA A 392 22.22 30.26 -86.52
C ALA A 392 20.85 29.94 -87.12
N LEU A 393 20.26 30.93 -87.81
CA LEU A 393 19.10 30.72 -88.67
C LEU A 393 19.55 30.70 -90.11
N THR A 394 19.33 29.57 -90.78
CA THR A 394 19.65 29.43 -92.20
C THR A 394 18.40 29.65 -93.04
N LEU A 395 18.48 30.63 -93.96
CA LEU A 395 17.41 30.94 -94.89
C LEU A 395 17.85 30.59 -96.32
N PRO A 396 17.14 29.69 -97.02
CA PRO A 396 17.49 29.35 -98.39
C PRO A 396 17.28 30.55 -99.32
N SER A 397 18.25 30.84 -100.20
CA SER A 397 18.19 32.02 -101.08
C SER A 397 17.01 31.98 -102.03
N ASP A 398 16.57 30.80 -102.46
CA ASP A 398 15.43 30.65 -103.38
C ASP A 398 14.09 31.06 -102.72
N ALA A 399 14.02 31.05 -101.39
CA ALA A 399 12.90 31.62 -100.64
C ALA A 399 13.00 33.15 -100.50
N LEU A 400 14.20 33.71 -100.65
CA LEU A 400 14.47 35.13 -100.42
C LEU A 400 14.50 35.96 -101.71
N PHE A 401 15.08 35.43 -102.80
CA PHE A 401 15.45 36.17 -104.00
C PHE A 401 15.09 35.43 -105.30
N ALA A 402 14.92 36.18 -106.39
CA ALA A 402 14.91 35.61 -107.74
C ALA A 402 16.33 35.27 -108.23
N SER A 403 16.44 34.42 -109.25
CA SER A 403 17.73 34.02 -109.83
C SER A 403 18.53 35.22 -110.34
N GLY A 404 19.83 35.28 -110.04
CA GLY A 404 20.72 36.40 -110.38
C GLY A 404 20.39 37.73 -109.69
N SER A 405 19.36 37.77 -108.83
CA SER A 405 18.91 38.98 -108.15
C SER A 405 19.30 38.97 -106.66
N TYR A 406 19.36 40.17 -106.10
CA TYR A 406 19.46 40.46 -104.68
C TYR A 406 18.25 41.24 -104.17
N GLU A 407 17.23 41.45 -104.99
CA GLU A 407 15.96 42.06 -104.56
C GLU A 407 15.09 41.02 -103.84
N LEU A 408 14.62 41.37 -102.64
CA LEU A 408 13.75 40.49 -101.85
C LEU A 408 12.38 40.34 -102.50
N THR A 409 11.92 39.08 -102.65
CA THR A 409 10.57 38.79 -103.13
C THR A 409 9.50 39.21 -102.10
N PRO A 410 8.23 39.40 -102.51
CA PRO A 410 7.16 39.67 -101.56
C PRO A 410 7.00 38.59 -100.48
N ALA A 411 7.10 37.31 -100.85
CA ALA A 411 7.05 36.19 -99.91
C ALA A 411 8.22 36.22 -98.90
N ALA A 412 9.41 36.59 -99.35
CA ALA A 412 10.56 36.77 -98.49
C ALA A 412 10.33 37.86 -97.42
N ARG A 413 9.72 38.98 -97.83
CA ARG A 413 9.39 40.08 -96.91
C ARG A 413 8.40 39.64 -95.82
N GLU A 414 7.42 38.79 -96.14
CA GLU A 414 6.48 38.25 -95.14
C GLU A 414 7.17 37.29 -94.15
N LEU A 415 8.03 36.39 -94.64
CA LEU A 415 8.79 35.48 -93.78
C LEU A 415 9.71 36.25 -92.83
N LEU A 416 10.46 37.22 -93.38
CA LEU A 416 11.36 38.05 -92.59
C LEU A 416 10.58 38.93 -91.58
N ALA A 417 9.37 39.39 -91.90
CA ALA A 417 8.51 40.12 -90.96
C ALA A 417 8.10 39.26 -89.74
N ARG A 418 7.76 37.98 -89.95
CA ARG A 418 7.43 37.06 -88.85
C ARG A 418 8.64 36.83 -87.94
N LEU A 419 9.82 36.65 -88.53
CA LEU A 419 11.07 36.55 -87.77
C LEU A 419 11.36 37.84 -87.00
N ALA A 420 11.17 38.99 -87.62
CA ALA A 420 11.41 40.28 -87.00
C ALA A 420 10.45 40.58 -85.83
N ALA A 421 9.22 40.06 -85.85
CA ALA A 421 8.28 40.16 -84.74
C ALA A 421 8.67 39.33 -83.51
N LEU A 422 9.38 38.21 -83.71
CA LEU A 422 9.85 37.34 -82.62
C LEU A 422 11.23 37.76 -82.08
N ALA A 423 12.00 38.54 -82.84
CA ALA A 423 13.33 38.97 -82.45
C ALA A 423 13.43 39.58 -81.03
N PRO A 424 12.50 40.42 -80.53
CA PRO A 424 12.60 41.00 -79.19
C PRO A 424 12.42 40.00 -78.04
N VAL A 425 11.66 38.92 -78.25
CA VAL A 425 11.33 37.92 -77.20
C VAL A 425 12.48 36.93 -77.02
N PHE A 426 13.22 36.64 -78.08
CA PHE A 426 14.25 35.61 -78.07
C PHE A 426 15.68 36.16 -78.12
N PHE A 427 15.91 37.35 -78.70
CA PHE A 427 17.26 37.85 -79.01
C PHE A 427 17.38 39.39 -78.81
N PRO A 428 17.51 39.88 -77.56
CA PRO A 428 17.40 41.31 -77.23
C PRO A 428 18.66 42.14 -77.54
N GLY A 429 19.39 41.91 -78.66
CA GLY A 429 20.66 42.60 -78.92
C GLY A 429 21.01 42.89 -80.39
N ASP A 430 21.68 44.02 -80.62
CA ASP A 430 22.14 44.51 -81.93
C ASP A 430 23.49 43.90 -82.37
N GLY A 431 23.55 42.56 -82.48
CA GLY A 431 24.78 41.86 -82.90
C GLY A 431 24.59 40.85 -84.02
N THR A 432 23.41 40.83 -84.68
CA THR A 432 23.11 39.86 -85.73
C THR A 432 24.03 40.05 -86.93
N ARG A 433 24.74 38.99 -87.33
CA ARG A 433 25.55 38.98 -88.55
C ARG A 433 24.76 38.35 -89.70
N TYR A 434 24.82 38.99 -90.87
CA TYR A 434 24.13 38.58 -92.09
C TYR A 434 25.18 38.08 -93.07
N ILE A 435 25.17 36.79 -93.35
CA ILE A 435 26.18 36.14 -94.19
C ILE A 435 25.50 35.61 -95.45
N GLY A 436 25.91 36.13 -96.60
CA GLY A 436 25.41 35.70 -97.90
C GLY A 436 26.34 34.67 -98.55
N HIS A 437 25.74 33.66 -99.16
CA HIS A 437 26.44 32.64 -99.93
C HIS A 437 25.82 32.49 -101.33
N THR A 438 26.65 32.21 -102.32
CA THR A 438 26.25 31.82 -103.68
C THR A 438 26.70 30.39 -103.96
N ASP A 439 26.25 29.82 -105.08
CA ASP A 439 26.85 28.60 -105.62
C ASP A 439 28.12 28.93 -106.41
N ARG A 440 28.74 27.89 -107.01
CA ARG A 440 29.97 27.99 -107.81
C ARG A 440 29.75 28.35 -109.29
N VAL A 441 28.52 28.69 -109.66
CA VAL A 441 28.20 28.99 -111.06
C VAL A 441 28.51 30.45 -111.34
N GLY A 442 29.42 30.72 -112.29
CA GLY A 442 29.79 32.08 -112.69
C GLY A 442 31.21 32.48 -112.27
N GLU A 443 31.53 33.77 -112.42
CA GLU A 443 32.83 34.32 -112.05
C GLU A 443 32.92 34.53 -110.53
N ALA A 444 34.05 34.16 -109.91
CA ALA A 444 34.23 34.24 -108.46
C ALA A 444 34.03 35.65 -107.90
N ASP A 445 34.49 36.69 -108.61
CA ASP A 445 34.29 38.08 -108.20
C ASP A 445 32.82 38.52 -108.31
N TYR A 446 32.07 37.98 -109.28
CA TYR A 446 30.63 38.21 -109.41
C TYR A 446 29.85 37.53 -108.27
N ASN A 447 30.19 36.27 -107.96
CA ASN A 447 29.61 35.50 -106.86
C ASN A 447 29.87 36.15 -105.50
N GLN A 448 31.09 36.63 -105.30
CA GLN A 448 31.44 37.40 -104.11
C GLN A 448 30.54 38.65 -103.99
N TRP A 449 30.47 39.47 -105.05
CA TRP A 449 29.62 40.66 -105.06
C TRP A 449 28.13 40.31 -104.83
N LEU A 450 27.57 39.31 -105.52
CA LEU A 450 26.17 38.92 -105.39
C LEU A 450 25.82 38.43 -103.97
N SER A 451 26.73 37.70 -103.34
CA SER A 451 26.55 37.24 -101.96
C SER A 451 26.50 38.41 -100.96
N GLU A 452 27.35 39.43 -101.16
CA GLU A 452 27.36 40.66 -100.35
C GLU A 452 26.03 41.42 -100.55
N GLN A 453 25.58 41.57 -101.80
CA GLN A 453 24.33 42.24 -102.13
C GLN A 453 23.12 41.56 -101.49
N ARG A 454 23.05 40.23 -101.52
CA ARG A 454 21.97 39.46 -100.88
C ARG A 454 21.95 39.63 -99.36
N ALA A 455 23.11 39.56 -98.72
CA ALA A 455 23.21 39.78 -97.28
C ALA A 455 22.83 41.22 -96.89
N LEU A 456 23.26 42.21 -97.69
CA LEU A 456 22.87 43.62 -97.53
C LEU A 456 21.36 43.80 -97.67
N SER A 457 20.69 43.14 -98.61
CA SER A 457 19.24 43.23 -98.78
C SER A 457 18.46 42.70 -97.58
N VAL A 458 18.89 41.57 -96.98
CA VAL A 458 18.27 41.06 -95.75
C VAL A 458 18.55 42.01 -94.59
N TYR A 459 19.79 42.48 -94.44
CA TYR A 459 20.15 43.43 -93.39
C TYR A 459 19.33 44.73 -93.49
N ARG A 460 19.21 45.27 -94.71
CA ARG A 460 18.40 46.44 -95.02
C ARG A 460 16.94 46.23 -94.62
N PHE A 461 16.37 45.06 -94.86
CA PHE A 461 15.01 44.75 -94.42
C PHE A 461 14.84 44.86 -92.91
N PHE A 462 15.76 44.29 -92.11
CA PHE A 462 15.67 44.39 -90.64
C PHE A 462 15.92 45.82 -90.14
N LEU A 463 16.75 46.62 -90.82
CA LEU A 463 16.87 48.05 -90.54
C LEU A 463 15.58 48.80 -90.84
N GLU A 464 14.95 48.56 -92.00
CA GLU A 464 13.66 49.17 -92.38
C GLU A 464 12.55 48.76 -91.40
N TRP A 465 12.52 47.50 -90.97
CA TRP A 465 11.59 47.00 -89.96
C TRP A 465 11.79 47.67 -88.60
N ARG A 466 13.03 47.71 -88.10
CA ARG A 466 13.37 48.40 -86.84
C ARG A 466 13.01 49.87 -86.91
N ARG A 467 13.33 50.56 -88.01
CA ARG A 467 12.95 51.98 -88.21
C ARG A 467 11.44 52.19 -88.09
N ASN A 468 10.64 51.26 -88.62
CA ASN A 468 9.18 51.34 -88.55
C ASN A 468 8.63 51.07 -87.14
N ALA A 469 9.30 50.21 -86.36
CA ALA A 469 8.92 49.88 -84.99
C ALA A 469 9.51 50.85 -83.93
N GLU A 470 10.59 51.55 -84.27
CA GLU A 470 11.31 52.46 -83.38
C GLU A 470 10.48 53.69 -83.08
N ALA A 471 10.24 53.98 -81.81
CA ALA A 471 9.44 55.12 -81.37
C ALA A 471 10.28 56.38 -81.17
N ASP A 472 11.57 56.25 -80.86
CA ASP A 472 12.49 57.37 -80.63
C ASP A 472 12.92 58.04 -81.95
N PRO A 473 12.64 59.35 -82.17
CA PRO A 473 13.05 60.06 -83.37
C PRO A 473 14.57 60.06 -83.63
N ALA A 474 15.41 60.10 -82.57
CA ALA A 474 16.86 60.15 -82.72
C ALA A 474 17.43 58.78 -83.18
N ALA A 475 16.93 57.69 -82.59
CA ALA A 475 17.24 56.34 -83.02
C ALA A 475 16.73 56.08 -84.45
N ARG A 476 15.53 56.55 -84.78
CA ARG A 476 14.97 56.44 -86.14
C ARG A 476 15.82 57.16 -87.19
N GLN A 477 16.29 58.38 -86.91
CA GLN A 477 17.19 59.11 -87.80
C GLN A 477 18.53 58.39 -87.99
N THR A 478 19.06 57.75 -86.94
CA THR A 478 20.27 56.94 -87.02
C THR A 478 20.06 55.72 -87.93
N LEU A 479 18.94 55.02 -87.80
CA LEU A 479 18.56 53.91 -88.67
C LEU A 479 18.37 54.36 -90.12
N GLU A 480 17.78 55.53 -90.37
CA GLU A 480 17.66 56.10 -91.71
C GLU A 480 19.02 56.39 -92.35
N GLN A 481 19.98 56.94 -91.60
CA GLN A 481 21.35 57.14 -92.07
C GLN A 481 22.03 55.81 -92.40
N GLN A 482 21.83 54.78 -91.58
CA GLN A 482 22.34 53.44 -91.84
C GLN A 482 21.70 52.80 -93.07
N ILE A 483 20.39 52.91 -93.24
CA ILE A 483 19.67 52.43 -94.44
C ILE A 483 20.21 53.13 -95.69
N ALA A 484 20.40 54.44 -95.63
CA ALA A 484 20.96 55.21 -96.75
C ALA A 484 22.38 54.76 -97.10
N ARG A 485 23.22 54.46 -96.10
CA ARG A 485 24.56 53.92 -96.32
C ARG A 485 24.54 52.53 -96.97
N VAL A 486 23.69 51.64 -96.48
CA VAL A 486 23.50 50.31 -97.08
C VAL A 486 23.00 50.45 -98.52
N GLN A 487 22.08 51.38 -98.78
CA GLN A 487 21.57 51.65 -100.12
C GLN A 487 22.68 52.13 -101.07
N GLN A 488 23.56 53.01 -100.61
CA GLN A 488 24.70 53.46 -101.41
C GLN A 488 25.61 52.29 -101.83
N ILE A 489 25.77 51.27 -101.00
CA ILE A 489 26.56 50.07 -101.32
C ILE A 489 25.79 49.16 -102.30
N LEU A 490 24.48 49.04 -102.13
CA LEU A 490 23.61 48.27 -103.03
C LEU A 490 23.54 48.85 -104.45
N ASP A 491 23.64 50.18 -104.59
CA ASP A 491 23.53 50.88 -105.87
C ASP A 491 24.81 50.83 -106.71
N VAL A 492 25.93 50.29 -106.18
CA VAL A 492 27.19 50.16 -106.93
C VAL A 492 27.11 48.96 -107.88
N PRO A 493 27.07 49.17 -109.22
CA PRO A 493 26.98 48.06 -110.17
C PRO A 493 28.28 47.25 -110.20
N TYR A 494 28.18 45.96 -110.54
CA TYR A 494 29.29 45.00 -110.55
C TYR A 494 30.59 45.54 -111.17
N PHE A 495 30.54 46.09 -112.39
CA PHE A 495 31.74 46.56 -113.08
C PHE A 495 32.46 47.74 -112.38
N ARG A 496 31.73 48.58 -111.63
CA ARG A 496 32.35 49.61 -110.78
C ARG A 496 32.91 48.98 -109.51
N ALA A 497 32.12 48.12 -108.87
CA ALA A 497 32.50 47.37 -107.68
C ALA A 497 33.78 46.54 -107.88
N LEU A 498 33.99 46.01 -109.09
CA LEU A 498 35.18 45.26 -109.48
C LEU A 498 36.43 46.15 -109.58
N ARG A 499 36.31 47.35 -110.18
CA ARG A 499 37.42 48.31 -110.28
C ARG A 499 37.76 48.97 -108.95
N GLU A 500 36.76 49.19 -108.11
CA GLU A 500 36.86 49.87 -106.81
C GLU A 500 36.78 48.88 -105.63
N ARG A 501 37.34 47.66 -105.80
CA ARG A 501 37.25 46.57 -104.82
C ARG A 501 37.62 46.99 -103.40
N ALA A 502 38.74 47.71 -103.25
CA ALA A 502 39.21 48.18 -101.95
C ALA A 502 38.26 49.19 -101.28
N GLN A 503 37.44 49.91 -102.06
CA GLN A 503 36.43 50.83 -101.53
C GLN A 503 35.16 50.07 -101.12
N ARG A 504 34.73 49.09 -101.91
CA ARG A 504 33.61 48.19 -101.57
C ARG A 504 33.87 47.42 -100.28
N GLU A 505 35.03 46.80 -100.15
CA GLU A 505 35.41 46.01 -98.96
C GLU A 505 35.50 46.89 -97.72
N ARG A 506 36.00 48.13 -97.84
CA ARG A 506 35.98 49.11 -96.75
C ARG A 506 34.56 49.48 -96.33
N ALA A 507 33.67 49.77 -97.30
CA ALA A 507 32.29 50.13 -97.01
C ALA A 507 31.52 49.00 -96.30
N LEU A 508 31.77 47.74 -96.65
CA LEU A 508 31.21 46.57 -95.96
C LEU A 508 31.80 46.40 -94.56
N ALA A 509 33.12 46.55 -94.41
CA ALA A 509 33.79 46.45 -93.11
C ALA A 509 33.30 47.52 -92.13
N GLU A 510 33.00 48.72 -92.62
CA GLU A 510 32.42 49.80 -91.80
C GLU A 510 30.99 49.52 -91.32
N LEU A 511 30.24 48.61 -91.97
CA LEU A 511 28.95 48.13 -91.46
C LEU A 511 29.14 47.08 -90.36
N GLY A 512 30.22 46.29 -90.41
CA GLY A 512 30.61 45.31 -89.40
C GLY A 512 29.70 44.08 -89.21
N VAL A 513 28.51 44.08 -89.84
CA VAL A 513 27.48 43.04 -89.65
C VAL A 513 27.15 42.26 -90.91
N VAL A 514 27.63 42.69 -92.08
CA VAL A 514 27.33 42.04 -93.36
C VAL A 514 28.59 41.42 -93.94
N GLU A 515 28.47 40.18 -94.39
CA GLU A 515 29.58 39.43 -94.96
C GLU A 515 29.11 38.64 -96.18
N GLY A 516 29.80 38.82 -97.32
CA GLY A 516 29.64 37.93 -98.45
C GLY A 516 30.71 36.86 -98.43
N ARG A 517 30.33 35.60 -98.62
CA ARG A 517 31.26 34.48 -98.77
C ARG A 517 31.41 34.04 -100.22
N GLY A 518 30.60 34.56 -101.14
CA GLY A 518 30.54 34.07 -102.51
C GLY A 518 30.32 32.56 -102.50
N GLU A 519 31.14 31.85 -103.26
CA GLU A 519 31.17 30.38 -103.31
C GLU A 519 32.03 29.73 -102.21
N ARG A 520 32.54 30.50 -101.24
CA ARG A 520 33.26 29.95 -100.08
C ARG A 520 32.25 29.30 -99.13
N GLU A 521 32.68 28.21 -98.49
CA GLU A 521 31.86 27.44 -97.54
C GLU A 521 30.57 26.87 -98.19
N VAL A 522 30.76 26.16 -99.30
CA VAL A 522 29.72 25.30 -99.88
C VAL A 522 29.32 24.21 -98.89
N LEU A 523 28.02 23.99 -98.73
CA LEU A 523 27.46 22.84 -98.00
C LEU A 523 27.46 21.59 -98.88
N GLU A 524 27.34 21.75 -100.20
CA GLU A 524 27.35 20.67 -101.19
C GLU A 524 28.44 20.91 -102.25
N ASP A 525 29.35 19.96 -102.42
CA ASP A 525 30.46 20.05 -103.37
C ASP A 525 30.02 19.65 -104.79
N THR A 526 29.21 20.50 -105.44
CA THR A 526 28.70 20.27 -106.79
C THR A 526 29.30 21.29 -107.78
N GLY A 527 29.62 20.84 -109.00
CA GLY A 527 30.13 21.71 -110.08
C GLY A 527 29.04 22.53 -110.79
N GLY A 528 27.79 22.46 -110.33
CA GLY A 528 26.61 23.12 -110.90
C GLY A 528 25.83 23.93 -109.85
N PRO A 529 24.64 24.44 -110.19
CA PRO A 529 23.83 25.23 -109.25
C PRO A 529 23.35 24.38 -108.06
N SER A 530 23.50 24.87 -106.82
CA SER A 530 23.02 24.21 -105.58
C SER A 530 22.19 25.16 -104.73
N ALA A 531 20.96 24.77 -104.44
CA ALA A 531 20.04 25.52 -103.59
C ALA A 531 20.49 25.54 -102.12
N ALA A 532 21.15 24.49 -101.63
CA ALA A 532 21.72 24.46 -100.28
C ALA A 532 22.90 25.44 -100.13
N ASN A 533 23.70 25.60 -101.18
CA ASN A 533 24.83 26.54 -101.19
C ASN A 533 24.35 28.00 -101.25
N ARG A 534 23.30 28.28 -102.02
CA ARG A 534 22.70 29.62 -102.07
C ARG A 534 21.85 29.87 -100.82
N ARG A 535 22.38 30.58 -99.83
CA ARG A 535 21.66 30.88 -98.57
C ARG A 535 22.06 32.23 -98.00
N VAL A 536 21.22 32.75 -97.11
CA VAL A 536 21.58 33.81 -96.17
C VAL A 536 21.49 33.24 -94.77
N VAL A 537 22.57 33.35 -94.01
CA VAL A 537 22.63 32.89 -92.61
C VAL A 537 22.59 34.11 -91.70
N LEU A 538 21.69 34.08 -90.72
CA LEU A 538 21.63 35.05 -89.64
C LEU A 538 22.25 34.42 -88.41
N LEU A 539 23.39 34.96 -87.97
CA LEU A 539 24.03 34.55 -86.72
C LEU A 539 23.63 35.53 -85.62
N PHE A 540 22.90 35.06 -84.62
CA PHE A 540 22.46 35.88 -83.50
C PHE A 540 23.50 35.83 -82.39
N PRO A 541 23.93 36.98 -81.83
CA PRO A 541 24.91 36.99 -80.75
C PRO A 541 24.39 36.17 -79.56
N ARG A 542 25.29 35.57 -78.78
CA ARG A 542 24.94 34.96 -77.48
C ARG A 542 24.39 36.04 -76.56
N GLY A 543 23.08 36.23 -76.56
CA GLY A 543 22.35 36.77 -75.42
C GLY A 543 22.03 35.61 -74.47
N ASP A 544 22.01 35.88 -73.16
CA ASP A 544 21.54 34.94 -72.15
C ASP A 544 20.10 34.51 -72.51
N ALA A 545 19.98 33.40 -73.24
CA ALA A 545 18.69 32.80 -73.55
C ALA A 545 18.05 32.45 -72.21
N VAL A 546 17.03 33.21 -71.81
CA VAL A 546 16.26 32.91 -70.61
C VAL A 546 15.78 31.46 -70.72
N PRO A 547 16.18 30.56 -69.80
CA PRO A 547 15.83 29.16 -69.88
C PRO A 547 14.40 28.98 -69.37
N LEU A 548 13.43 29.64 -69.98
CA LEU A 548 11.99 29.43 -69.72
C LEU A 548 11.57 27.98 -70.03
N CYS A 549 12.39 27.23 -70.77
CA CYS A 549 12.13 25.86 -71.19
C CYS A 549 13.32 24.92 -71.02
N ALA A 550 14.30 25.24 -70.16
CA ALA A 550 15.32 24.25 -69.80
C ALA A 550 14.68 23.18 -68.89
N PRO A 551 14.98 21.88 -69.10
CA PRO A 551 14.56 20.87 -68.13
C PRO A 551 15.16 21.24 -66.76
N PRO A 552 14.42 21.03 -65.65
CA PRO A 552 15.03 21.13 -64.34
C PRO A 552 16.23 20.17 -64.31
N SER A 553 17.42 20.69 -64.02
CA SER A 553 18.57 19.86 -63.68
C SER A 553 18.13 18.94 -62.54
N ALA A 554 18.14 17.63 -62.78
CA ALA A 554 17.90 16.65 -61.74
C ALA A 554 18.90 16.92 -60.59
N PRO A 555 18.46 16.86 -59.32
CA PRO A 555 19.36 16.99 -58.18
C PRO A 555 20.40 15.86 -58.15
#